data_AF-W0UE74-F1
#
_entry.id   AF-W0UE74-F1
#
_cell.length_a   1.000
_cell.length_b   1.000
_cell.length_c   1.000
_cell.angle_alpha   90.00
_cell.angle_beta   90.00
_cell.angle_gamma   90.00
#
_symmetry.space_group_name_H-M   'P 1'
#
loop_
_entity.id
_entity.type
_entity.pdbx_description
1 polymer ?
#
loop_
_entity_poly.entity_id
_entity_poly.type
_entity_poly.pdbx_seq_one_letter_code
_entity_poly.pdbx_strand_id
1 'polypeptide(L)'
;ELRHSQTEIHAIGQYNKYYGGLHSFGKMHDRVWYLSVPKSFADDAMAAGPFEFLTAISSSFEYLLTNLLFVPFMSGASFNGDLATMTFGFSAQSDESRHMTLGLESIKFLLEQDEDNVPIVQEWIDKWFWR
;
A
#
# COMPACT_ATOMS: atom_id res chain seq x y z
N GLU A 1 -1.99 7.19 5.36
CA GLU A 1 -2.94 7.16 4.21
C GLU A 1 -3.29 8.54 3.67
N LEU A 2 -4.26 9.30 4.20
CA LEU A 2 -4.63 10.61 3.61
C LEU A 2 -3.44 11.58 3.50
N ARG A 3 -2.58 11.61 4.53
CA ARG A 3 -1.31 12.36 4.51
C ARG A 3 -0.47 11.95 3.31
N HIS A 4 -0.23 10.65 3.12
CA HIS A 4 0.61 10.11 2.06
C HIS A 4 0.10 10.53 0.70
N SER A 5 -1.19 10.31 0.42
CA SER A 5 -1.81 10.68 -0.86
C SER A 5 -1.63 12.18 -1.17
N GLN A 6 -1.87 13.06 -0.20
CA GLN A 6 -1.71 14.50 -0.41
C GLN A 6 -0.25 14.89 -0.62
N THR A 7 0.68 14.34 0.18
CA THR A 7 2.11 14.67 0.06
C THR A 7 2.74 14.12 -1.23
N GLU A 8 2.30 12.96 -1.70
CA GLU A 8 2.73 12.39 -2.98
C GLU A 8 2.26 13.26 -4.15
N ILE A 9 0.99 13.69 -4.14
CA ILE A 9 0.48 14.64 -5.15
C ILE A 9 1.31 15.92 -5.15
N HIS A 10 1.69 16.44 -3.98
CA HIS A 10 2.53 17.64 -3.89
C HIS A 10 3.96 17.39 -4.39
N ALA A 11 4.58 16.26 -4.02
CA ALA A 11 5.94 15.89 -4.46
C ALA A 11 6.01 15.70 -5.98
N ILE A 12 5.05 14.96 -6.55
CA ILE A 12 4.96 14.69 -7.99
C ILE A 12 4.45 15.89 -8.79
N GLY A 13 3.71 16.81 -8.14
CA GLY A 13 3.14 18.00 -8.77
C GLY A 13 4.18 18.90 -9.44
N GLN A 14 5.42 18.96 -8.93
CA GLN A 14 6.49 19.69 -9.59
C GLN A 14 6.96 18.98 -10.87
N TYR A 15 7.13 17.65 -10.84
CA TYR A 15 7.49 16.87 -12.02
C TYR A 15 6.43 16.97 -13.13
N ASN A 16 5.15 16.96 -12.76
CA ASN A 16 4.05 17.10 -13.71
C ASN A 16 4.09 18.39 -14.56
N LYS A 17 4.76 19.44 -14.09
CA LYS A 17 4.93 20.68 -14.88
C LYS A 17 5.94 20.54 -16.02
N TYR A 18 6.86 19.60 -15.93
CA TYR A 18 8.00 19.46 -16.84
C TYR A 18 7.99 18.15 -17.63
N TYR A 19 7.25 17.14 -17.18
CA TYR A 19 7.20 15.81 -17.79
C TYR A 19 5.76 15.39 -18.13
N GLY A 20 5.60 14.72 -19.27
CA GLY A 20 4.32 14.11 -19.66
C GLY A 20 3.96 12.88 -18.80
N GLY A 21 2.72 12.40 -18.94
CA GLY A 21 2.25 11.17 -18.27
C GLY A 21 1.72 11.33 -16.84
N LEU A 22 1.91 12.48 -16.18
CA LEU A 22 1.55 12.68 -14.76
C LEU A 22 0.24 13.49 -14.54
N HIS A 23 -0.35 14.04 -15.60
CA HIS A 23 -1.34 15.11 -15.57
C HIS A 23 -2.80 14.69 -15.27
N SER A 24 -3.10 13.38 -15.19
CA SER A 24 -4.48 12.89 -15.04
C SER A 24 -4.55 11.57 -14.28
N PHE A 25 -3.73 11.42 -13.23
CA PHE A 25 -3.57 10.16 -12.49
C PHE A 25 -4.92 9.53 -12.06
N GLY A 26 -5.85 10.29 -11.49
CA GLY A 26 -7.16 9.75 -11.06
C GLY A 26 -8.01 9.22 -12.21
N LYS A 27 -8.11 9.97 -13.33
CA LYS A 27 -8.85 9.50 -14.51
C LYS A 27 -8.20 8.29 -15.16
N MET A 28 -6.87 8.25 -15.20
CA MET A 28 -6.09 7.16 -15.77
C MET A 28 -6.18 5.89 -14.93
N HIS A 29 -6.09 6.01 -13.60
CA HIS A 29 -6.25 4.89 -12.66
C HIS A 29 -7.55 4.10 -12.93
N ASP A 30 -8.64 4.81 -13.22
CA ASP A 30 -9.94 4.18 -13.47
C ASP A 30 -10.13 3.57 -14.87
N ARG A 31 -9.25 3.86 -15.84
CA ARG A 31 -9.55 3.59 -17.27
C ARG A 31 -8.41 2.95 -18.06
N VAL A 32 -7.16 3.13 -17.65
CA VAL A 32 -6.01 2.60 -18.37
C VAL A 32 -5.84 1.13 -18.01
N TRP A 33 -5.70 0.27 -19.03
CA TRP A 33 -5.74 -1.18 -18.90
C TRP A 33 -4.78 -1.73 -17.84
N TYR A 34 -3.51 -1.30 -17.80
CA TYR A 34 -2.55 -1.83 -16.84
C TYR A 34 -2.78 -1.28 -15.42
N LEU A 35 -3.47 -0.15 -15.29
CA LEU A 35 -3.88 0.39 -13.98
C LEU A 35 -5.11 -0.32 -13.42
N SER A 36 -5.79 -1.16 -14.22
CA SER A 36 -6.81 -2.09 -13.68
C SER A 36 -6.21 -3.09 -12.69
N VAL A 37 -4.90 -3.38 -12.77
CA VAL A 37 -4.21 -4.29 -11.84
C VAL A 37 -4.26 -3.75 -10.40
N PRO A 38 -3.65 -2.59 -10.07
CA PRO A 38 -3.74 -2.03 -8.72
C PRO A 38 -5.16 -1.60 -8.34
N LYS A 39 -5.96 -1.11 -9.31
CA LYS A 39 -7.36 -0.74 -9.04
C LYS A 39 -8.17 -1.93 -8.56
N SER A 40 -8.10 -3.07 -9.26
CA SER A 40 -8.87 -4.27 -8.90
C SER A 40 -8.40 -4.92 -7.61
N PHE A 41 -7.13 -4.75 -7.23
CA PHE A 41 -6.63 -5.16 -5.92
C PHE A 41 -7.30 -4.33 -4.81
N ALA A 42 -7.27 -3.00 -4.93
CA ALA A 42 -7.88 -2.10 -3.94
C ALA A 42 -9.41 -2.24 -3.88
N ASP A 43 -10.08 -2.35 -5.04
CA ASP A 43 -11.54 -2.52 -5.11
C ASP A 43 -11.98 -3.83 -4.44
N ASP A 44 -11.24 -4.94 -4.60
CA ASP A 44 -11.51 -6.23 -3.93
C ASP A 44 -11.37 -6.10 -2.40
N ALA A 45 -10.27 -5.52 -1.93
CA ALA A 45 -10.05 -5.33 -0.49
C ALA A 45 -11.11 -4.42 0.15
N MET A 46 -11.47 -3.32 -0.52
CA MET A 46 -12.46 -2.36 -0.04
C MET A 46 -13.90 -2.90 -0.10
N ALA A 47 -14.19 -3.85 -0.99
CA ALA A 47 -15.49 -4.49 -1.08
C ALA A 47 -15.65 -5.67 -0.09
N ALA A 48 -14.54 -6.17 0.46
CA ALA A 48 -14.54 -7.26 1.42
C ALA A 48 -15.09 -6.85 2.80
N GLY A 49 -15.31 -7.84 3.66
CA GLY A 49 -15.65 -7.59 5.07
C GLY A 49 -14.49 -6.93 5.83
N PRO A 50 -14.75 -6.29 6.99
CA PRO A 50 -13.75 -5.51 7.70
C PRO A 50 -12.55 -6.33 8.19
N PHE A 51 -12.75 -7.61 8.54
CA PHE A 51 -11.66 -8.49 8.97
C PHE A 51 -10.79 -8.96 7.80
N GLU A 52 -11.38 -9.29 6.66
CA GLU A 52 -10.62 -9.60 5.45
C GLU A 52 -9.86 -8.36 4.96
N PHE A 53 -10.47 -7.16 5.02
CA PHE A 53 -9.78 -5.90 4.70
C PHE A 53 -8.54 -5.68 5.58
N LEU A 54 -8.65 -5.91 6.90
CA LEU A 54 -7.50 -5.82 7.82
C LEU A 54 -6.41 -6.85 7.50
N THR A 55 -6.79 -8.10 7.20
CA THR A 55 -5.81 -9.12 6.78
C THR A 55 -5.15 -8.75 5.45
N ALA A 56 -5.93 -8.27 4.47
CA ALA A 56 -5.46 -7.88 3.15
C ALA A 56 -4.49 -6.68 3.19
N ILE A 57 -4.93 -5.58 3.80
CA ILE A 57 -4.21 -4.31 3.76
C ILE A 57 -3.20 -4.23 4.89
N SER A 58 -3.64 -4.33 6.15
CA SER A 58 -2.72 -4.12 7.27
C SER A 58 -1.70 -5.25 7.41
N SER A 59 -2.12 -6.51 7.30
CA SER A 59 -1.20 -7.64 7.49
C SER A 59 -0.42 -8.00 6.22
N SER A 60 -1.10 -8.33 5.12
CA SER A 60 -0.41 -8.76 3.90
C SER A 60 0.31 -7.62 3.19
N PHE A 61 -0.36 -6.48 2.95
CA PHE A 61 0.25 -5.38 2.20
C PHE A 61 1.20 -4.52 3.04
N GLU A 62 0.76 -4.00 4.19
CA GLU A 62 1.54 -3.04 5.00
C GLU A 62 2.57 -3.69 5.94
N TYR A 63 2.50 -5.00 6.20
CA TYR A 63 3.50 -5.70 7.01
C TYR A 63 4.34 -6.70 6.21
N LEU A 64 3.72 -7.71 5.59
CA LEU A 64 4.44 -8.78 4.91
C LEU A 64 5.15 -8.29 3.63
N LEU A 65 4.45 -7.55 2.77
CA LEU A 65 4.94 -7.18 1.44
C LEU A 65 5.45 -5.73 1.34
N THR A 66 5.25 -4.90 2.37
CA THR A 66 5.50 -3.45 2.32
C THR A 66 6.90 -3.08 1.81
N ASN A 67 7.93 -3.83 2.24
CA ASN A 67 9.31 -3.55 1.85
C ASN A 67 9.57 -3.78 0.35
N LEU A 68 8.83 -4.68 -0.30
CA LEU A 68 8.94 -4.92 -1.75
C LEU A 68 8.38 -3.75 -2.57
N LEU A 69 7.54 -2.91 -1.97
CA LEU A 69 7.05 -1.68 -2.58
C LEU A 69 7.90 -0.47 -2.13
N PHE A 70 8.02 -0.27 -0.82
CA PHE A 70 8.61 0.95 -0.25
C PHE A 70 10.10 1.08 -0.60
N VAL A 71 10.89 0.04 -0.36
CA VAL A 71 12.36 0.12 -0.51
C VAL A 71 12.77 0.39 -1.96
N PRO A 72 12.25 -0.30 -2.99
CA PRO A 72 12.66 -0.02 -4.37
C PRO A 72 12.38 1.41 -4.84
N PHE A 73 11.21 1.98 -4.52
CA PHE A 73 10.89 3.35 -4.92
C PHE A 73 11.72 4.39 -4.15
N MET A 74 11.80 4.27 -2.82
CA MET A 74 12.48 5.29 -2.02
C MET A 74 14.01 5.23 -2.16
N SER A 75 14.59 4.02 -2.20
CA SER A 75 16.02 3.87 -2.48
C SER A 75 16.35 4.23 -3.93
N GLY A 76 15.52 3.82 -4.90
CA GLY A 76 15.66 4.19 -6.31
C GLY A 76 15.71 5.70 -6.50
N ALA A 77 14.84 6.45 -5.81
CA ALA A 77 14.88 7.92 -5.78
C ALA A 77 16.23 8.45 -5.26
N SER A 78 16.72 7.90 -4.15
CA SER A 78 18.03 8.27 -3.59
C SER A 78 19.19 8.01 -4.56
N PHE A 79 19.24 6.83 -5.20
CA PHE A 79 20.29 6.47 -6.14
C PHE A 79 20.26 7.27 -7.46
N ASN A 80 19.16 7.97 -7.76
CA ASN A 80 18.99 8.75 -8.99
C ASN A 80 18.88 10.27 -8.74
N GLY A 81 19.10 10.73 -7.51
CA GLY A 81 19.07 12.17 -7.19
C GLY A 81 17.68 12.80 -7.12
N ASP A 82 16.61 12.01 -7.02
CA ASP A 82 15.25 12.51 -6.78
C ASP A 82 15.08 12.85 -5.29
N LEU A 83 15.37 14.09 -4.95
CA LEU A 83 15.29 14.60 -3.57
C LEU A 83 13.85 14.67 -3.05
N ALA A 84 12.85 14.90 -3.90
CA ALA A 84 11.46 15.06 -3.47
C ALA A 84 10.88 13.71 -3.00
N THR A 85 11.01 12.67 -3.82
CA THR A 85 10.54 11.33 -3.48
C THR A 85 11.34 10.73 -2.33
N MET A 86 12.66 10.94 -2.30
CA MET A 86 13.50 10.49 -1.19
C MET A 86 13.10 11.16 0.14
N THR A 87 12.83 12.47 0.13
CA THR A 87 12.40 13.20 1.34
C THR A 87 11.03 12.72 1.84
N PHE A 88 10.11 12.43 0.92
CA PHE A 88 8.83 11.78 1.27
C PHE A 88 9.07 10.44 1.97
N GLY A 89 9.91 9.57 1.40
CA GLY A 89 10.24 8.26 1.99
C GLY A 89 10.77 8.37 3.42
N PHE A 90 11.73 9.27 3.67
CA PHE A 90 12.20 9.52 5.04
C PHE A 90 11.10 10.02 5.98
N SER A 91 10.22 10.90 5.49
CA SER A 91 9.10 11.41 6.29
C SER A 91 8.05 10.33 6.59
N ALA A 92 7.83 9.38 5.69
CA ALA A 92 6.80 8.35 5.84
C ALA A 92 7.26 7.19 6.73
N GLN A 93 8.57 6.99 6.92
CA GLN A 93 9.11 5.82 7.62
C GLN A 93 8.53 5.61 9.04
N SER A 94 8.30 6.68 9.79
CA SER A 94 7.70 6.58 11.14
C SER A 94 6.18 6.36 11.12
N ASP A 95 5.52 6.61 9.99
CA ASP A 95 4.13 6.21 9.75
C ASP A 95 4.08 4.71 9.44
N GLU A 96 4.93 4.24 8.52
CA GLU A 96 5.02 2.83 8.15
C GLU A 96 5.36 1.93 9.33
N SER A 97 6.19 2.37 10.27
CA SER A 97 6.48 1.58 11.48
C SER A 97 5.22 1.34 12.34
N ARG A 98 4.28 2.29 12.36
CA ARG A 98 3.00 2.14 13.07
C ARG A 98 2.07 1.21 12.30
N HIS A 99 2.04 1.31 10.97
CA HIS A 99 1.18 0.48 10.12
C HIS A 99 1.63 -0.99 10.13
N MET A 100 2.95 -1.24 10.05
CA MET A 100 3.53 -2.56 10.24
C MET A 100 3.15 -3.18 11.60
N THR A 101 3.21 -2.37 12.67
CA THR A 101 2.82 -2.84 14.01
C THR A 101 1.34 -3.20 14.06
N LEU A 102 0.46 -2.39 13.45
CA LEU A 102 -0.97 -2.70 13.33
C LEU A 102 -1.20 -4.00 12.54
N GLY A 103 -0.49 -4.22 11.44
CA GLY A 103 -0.57 -5.43 10.63
C GLY A 103 -0.23 -6.71 11.39
N LEU A 104 0.80 -6.65 12.24
CA LEU A 104 1.21 -7.77 13.08
C LEU A 104 0.23 -8.02 14.24
N GLU A 105 -0.19 -6.97 14.94
CA GLU A 105 -1.06 -7.15 16.10
C GLU A 105 -2.50 -7.51 15.71
N SER A 106 -3.01 -7.01 14.56
CA SER A 106 -4.34 -7.38 14.07
C SER A 106 -4.45 -8.85 13.71
N ILE A 107 -3.45 -9.43 13.04
CA ILE A 107 -3.49 -10.86 12.67
C ILE A 107 -3.35 -11.77 13.88
N LYS A 108 -2.45 -11.44 14.82
CA LYS A 108 -2.31 -12.17 16.09
C LYS A 108 -3.61 -12.11 16.89
N PHE A 109 -4.22 -10.93 16.99
CA PHE A 109 -5.49 -10.76 17.67
C PHE A 109 -6.57 -11.68 17.09
N LEU A 110 -6.77 -11.68 15.76
CA LEU A 110 -7.77 -12.52 15.09
C LEU A 110 -7.53 -14.02 15.34
N LEU A 111 -6.29 -14.47 15.26
CA LEU A 111 -5.90 -15.87 15.47
C LEU A 111 -6.09 -16.33 16.92
N GLU A 112 -5.96 -15.42 17.89
CA GLU A 112 -6.08 -15.75 19.32
C GLU A 112 -7.51 -15.62 19.86
N GLN A 113 -8.45 -15.04 19.11
CA GLN A 113 -9.84 -14.88 19.56
C GLN A 113 -10.66 -16.18 19.52
N ASP A 114 -10.48 -17.00 18.48
CA ASP A 114 -11.25 -18.23 18.25
C ASP A 114 -10.47 -19.18 17.32
N GLU A 115 -10.49 -20.48 17.59
CA GLU A 115 -9.82 -21.48 16.77
C GLU A 115 -10.44 -21.62 15.37
N ASP A 116 -11.74 -21.33 15.24
CA ASP A 116 -12.45 -21.33 13.96
C ASP A 116 -11.98 -20.18 13.04
N ASN A 117 -11.31 -19.15 13.58
CA ASN A 117 -10.73 -18.09 12.77
C ASN A 117 -9.48 -18.54 12.00
N VAL A 118 -8.75 -19.54 12.49
CA VAL A 118 -7.49 -20.00 11.89
C VAL A 118 -7.66 -20.41 10.41
N PRO A 119 -8.60 -21.31 10.05
CA PRO A 119 -8.79 -21.67 8.63
C PRO A 119 -9.24 -20.49 7.76
N ILE A 120 -10.06 -19.57 8.31
CA ILE A 120 -10.54 -18.38 7.59
C ILE A 120 -9.37 -17.44 7.29
N VAL A 121 -8.56 -17.15 8.30
CA VAL A 121 -7.38 -16.28 8.17
C VAL A 121 -6.34 -16.90 7.25
N GLN A 122 -6.15 -18.22 7.28
CA GLN A 122 -5.26 -18.91 6.35
C GLN A 122 -5.69 -18.72 4.89
N GLU A 123 -6.99 -18.88 4.60
CA GLU A 123 -7.53 -18.66 3.24
C GLU A 123 -7.28 -17.22 2.77
N TRP A 124 -7.46 -16.24 3.67
CA TRP A 124 -7.15 -14.84 3.35
C TRP A 124 -5.66 -14.59 3.14
N ILE A 125 -4.78 -15.18 3.96
CA ILE A 125 -3.32 -15.08 3.75
C ILE A 125 -2.95 -15.63 2.37
N ASP A 126 -3.47 -16.79 1.99
CA ASP A 126 -3.19 -17.41 0.69
C ASP A 126 -3.69 -16.52 -0.46
N LYS A 127 -4.92 -16.01 -0.37
CA LYS A 127 -5.49 -15.07 -1.35
C LYS A 127 -4.64 -13.81 -1.50
N TRP A 128 -4.35 -13.13 -0.40
CA TRP A 128 -3.73 -11.80 -0.41
C TRP A 128 -2.20 -11.82 -0.54
N PHE A 129 -1.58 -12.98 -0.35
CA PHE A 129 -0.20 -13.21 -0.79
C PHE A 129 -0.10 -13.31 -2.33
N TRP A 130 -1.10 -13.91 -2.97
CA TRP A 130 -1.07 -14.18 -4.41
C TRP A 130 -1.59 -13.02 -5.27
N ARG A 131 -2.54 -12.24 -4.75
CA ARG A 131 -3.09 -11.06 -5.44
C ARG A 131 -2.08 -9.93 -5.62
#